data_AF-A0A101E710-F1
#
_entry.id   AF-A0A101E710-F1
#
_cell.length_a   1.000
_cell.length_b   1.000
_cell.length_c   1.000
_cell.angle_alpha   90.00
_cell.angle_beta   90.00
_cell.angle_gamma   90.00
#
_symmetry.space_group_name_H-M   'P 1'
#
loop_
_entity.id
_entity.type
_entity.pdbx_description
1 polymer ?
#
loop_
_entity_poly.entity_id
_entity_poly.type
_entity_poly.pdbx_seq_one_letter_code
_entity_poly.pdbx_strand_id
1 'polypeptide(L)'
;MKKISVFVLLAFLLTCIVVPAFAQNKEQVDVYEGGKLVKSVVFVVGMKEYFVNGETPGVKMDAAPFIQSGRTFVPIRYLGNALGVTDKYILWKSPKVTFKEPGFPVVELTVGKKQIKSSGVSRDMDVAPVLKSGRTYLPARYVAEALGYEVAWDPQNKVVVCWPKGEPEPDVSAVIEYVKEQQPDYPPGSPADAYSRAMDFEGVPLDLSKFKYVDPWSRNRLEGSKVMHLTVSELNRSGAKFSEVCAVLNMKIDPSKVVLKVVNLGGGVAPSIYTVEEGNIIRYEHGPVAMYGNSITTIDYNIDEFYGADEQGNDLPQVNFSKVTHFIIGYAGHGMLLVDNPLYKK
;
A
#
# COMPACT_ATOMS: atom_id res chain seq x y z
N MET A 1 -25.32 -75.08 -24.15
CA MET A 1 -24.52 -74.31 -25.14
C MET A 1 -25.44 -73.33 -25.87
N LYS A 2 -25.50 -72.07 -25.43
CA LYS A 2 -26.30 -71.02 -26.08
C LYS A 2 -25.38 -69.90 -26.56
N LYS A 3 -25.70 -69.43 -27.77
CA LYS A 3 -24.90 -68.57 -28.64
C LYS A 3 -24.77 -67.14 -28.09
N ILE A 4 -23.64 -66.55 -28.41
CA ILE A 4 -23.18 -65.19 -28.11
C ILE A 4 -23.96 -64.19 -28.96
N SER A 5 -24.48 -63.13 -28.33
CA SER A 5 -24.97 -61.93 -29.03
C SER A 5 -24.10 -60.74 -28.64
N VAL A 6 -23.48 -60.15 -29.65
CA VAL A 6 -22.73 -58.90 -29.63
C VAL A 6 -23.72 -57.73 -29.59
N PHE A 7 -23.53 -56.80 -28.65
CA PHE A 7 -24.11 -55.45 -28.73
C PHE A 7 -23.04 -54.44 -28.33
N VAL A 8 -22.74 -53.52 -29.25
CA VAL A 8 -21.86 -52.37 -29.09
C VAL A 8 -22.71 -51.15 -29.43
N LEU A 9 -22.95 -50.24 -28.46
CA LEU A 9 -22.78 -48.78 -28.60
C LEU A 9 -23.28 -48.03 -27.34
N LEU A 10 -22.33 -47.37 -26.66
CA LEU A 10 -22.36 -45.99 -26.17
C LEU A 10 -23.66 -45.42 -25.53
N ALA A 11 -23.63 -45.21 -24.21
CA ALA A 11 -24.24 -44.04 -23.57
C ALA A 11 -23.56 -43.73 -22.23
N PHE A 12 -22.58 -42.82 -22.32
CA PHE A 12 -22.13 -41.84 -21.32
C PHE A 12 -22.34 -42.14 -19.82
N LEU A 13 -21.22 -42.52 -19.20
CA LEU A 13 -20.65 -41.94 -17.99
C LEU A 13 -21.65 -41.29 -17.00
N LEU A 14 -22.11 -42.10 -16.07
CA LEU A 14 -22.67 -41.69 -14.78
C LEU A 14 -21.55 -41.01 -13.96
N THR A 15 -21.30 -39.73 -14.20
CA THR A 15 -20.54 -38.91 -13.26
C THR A 15 -21.52 -38.15 -12.40
N CYS A 16 -21.62 -38.56 -11.14
CA CYS A 16 -22.24 -37.77 -10.09
C CYS A 16 -21.58 -36.39 -10.10
N ILE A 17 -22.25 -35.40 -10.69
CA ILE A 17 -21.99 -34.00 -10.34
C ILE A 17 -22.52 -33.87 -8.92
N VAL A 18 -21.65 -34.12 -7.95
CA VAL A 18 -21.83 -33.59 -6.60
C VAL A 18 -21.69 -32.09 -6.78
N VAL A 19 -22.81 -31.42 -7.07
CA VAL A 19 -22.88 -29.97 -6.92
C VAL A 19 -22.53 -29.72 -5.46
N PRO A 20 -21.44 -28.99 -5.15
CA PRO A 20 -21.18 -28.61 -3.78
C PRO A 20 -22.40 -27.83 -3.31
N ALA A 21 -23.07 -28.37 -2.30
CA ALA A 21 -24.13 -27.71 -1.57
C ALA A 21 -23.65 -26.29 -1.23
N PHE A 22 -24.43 -25.30 -1.67
CA PHE A 22 -24.45 -23.93 -1.15
C PHE A 22 -23.19 -23.48 -0.43
N ALA A 23 -22.24 -22.88 -1.17
CA ALA A 23 -21.30 -21.95 -0.55
C ALA A 23 -22.11 -20.75 -0.04
N GLN A 24 -22.67 -20.86 1.16
CA GLN A 24 -23.11 -19.69 1.89
C GLN A 24 -21.86 -18.84 2.16
N ASN A 25 -21.79 -17.66 1.54
CA ASN A 25 -20.91 -16.60 2.01
C ASN A 25 -21.28 -16.31 3.47
N LYS A 26 -20.58 -16.94 4.41
CA LYS A 26 -20.60 -16.50 5.80
C LYS A 26 -19.78 -15.21 5.85
N GLU A 27 -20.40 -14.09 5.49
CA GLU A 27 -19.85 -12.74 5.72
C GLU A 27 -19.69 -12.43 7.22
N GLN A 28 -20.32 -13.26 8.07
CA GLN A 28 -20.38 -13.11 9.51
C GLN A 28 -19.34 -13.97 10.22
N VAL A 29 -18.52 -13.32 11.04
CA VAL A 29 -17.54 -13.95 11.92
C VAL A 29 -18.13 -13.96 13.33
N ASP A 30 -18.26 -15.15 13.91
CA ASP A 30 -18.54 -15.28 15.34
C ASP A 30 -17.23 -15.15 16.11
N VAL A 31 -17.06 -14.05 16.84
CA VAL A 31 -15.88 -13.78 17.68
C VAL A 31 -16.09 -14.11 19.16
N TYR A 32 -17.22 -14.75 19.47
CA TYR A 32 -17.58 -15.16 20.82
C TYR A 32 -17.37 -16.64 21.06
N GLU A 33 -16.88 -16.96 22.25
CA GLU A 33 -16.99 -18.29 22.83
C GLU A 33 -17.48 -18.15 24.27
N GLY A 34 -18.60 -18.81 24.60
CA GLY A 34 -19.20 -18.74 25.94
C GLY A 34 -19.58 -17.33 26.39
N GLY A 35 -19.89 -16.41 25.45
CA GLY A 35 -20.24 -15.02 25.75
C GLY A 35 -19.05 -14.10 26.05
N LYS A 36 -17.82 -14.57 25.83
CA LYS A 36 -16.59 -13.76 25.89
C LYS A 36 -16.04 -13.49 24.50
N LEU A 37 -15.50 -12.29 24.29
CA LEU A 37 -14.69 -11.99 23.12
C LEU A 37 -13.41 -12.82 23.21
N VAL A 38 -13.15 -13.66 22.20
CA VAL A 38 -11.97 -14.56 22.22
C VAL A 38 -11.12 -14.50 20.96
N LYS A 39 -11.61 -13.88 19.88
CA LYS A 39 -10.89 -13.91 18.59
C LYS A 39 -10.14 -12.62 18.33
N SER A 40 -8.90 -12.76 17.87
CA SER A 40 -8.14 -11.67 17.27
C SER A 40 -8.63 -11.36 15.85
N VAL A 41 -8.38 -10.14 15.41
CA VAL A 41 -8.75 -9.62 14.10
C VAL A 41 -7.56 -8.88 13.51
N VAL A 42 -7.29 -9.12 12.23
CA VAL A 42 -6.17 -8.50 11.53
C VAL A 42 -6.67 -7.82 10.27
N PHE A 43 -6.45 -6.51 10.17
CA PHE A 43 -6.71 -5.73 8.96
C PHE A 43 -5.39 -5.32 8.31
N VAL A 44 -5.32 -5.47 6.98
CA VAL A 44 -4.13 -5.14 6.20
C VAL A 44 -4.44 -3.95 5.29
N VAL A 45 -3.63 -2.90 5.38
CA VAL A 45 -3.77 -1.72 4.52
C VAL A 45 -3.58 -2.09 3.05
N GLY A 46 -4.52 -1.70 2.19
CA GLY A 46 -4.48 -1.98 0.75
C GLY A 46 -4.98 -3.39 0.36
N MET A 47 -5.25 -4.28 1.31
CA MET A 47 -5.80 -5.60 1.05
C MET A 47 -7.32 -5.63 1.23
N LYS A 48 -8.01 -6.36 0.36
CA LYS A 48 -9.45 -6.57 0.42
C LYS A 48 -9.81 -7.84 1.20
N GLU A 49 -9.03 -8.16 2.22
CA GLU A 49 -9.25 -9.30 3.11
C GLU A 49 -8.88 -8.91 4.54
N TYR A 50 -9.58 -9.49 5.51
CA TYR A 50 -9.22 -9.40 6.93
C TYR A 50 -9.19 -10.81 7.52
N PHE A 51 -8.42 -11.00 8.59
CA PHE A 51 -8.15 -12.33 9.16
C PHE A 51 -8.69 -12.40 10.58
N VAL A 52 -9.09 -13.58 10.99
CA VAL A 52 -9.68 -13.82 12.29
C VAL A 52 -8.92 -14.96 12.94
N ASN A 53 -8.47 -14.76 14.18
CA ASN A 53 -7.77 -15.79 14.96
C ASN A 53 -6.55 -16.38 14.23
N GLY A 54 -5.86 -15.57 13.42
CA GLY A 54 -4.71 -16.01 12.63
C GLY A 54 -5.04 -16.93 11.44
N GLU A 55 -6.31 -17.21 11.17
CA GLU A 55 -6.73 -18.13 10.10
C GLU A 55 -6.58 -17.49 8.71
N THR A 56 -6.10 -18.29 7.75
CA THR A 56 -5.90 -17.94 6.35
C THR A 56 -6.50 -19.02 5.42
N PRO A 57 -7.07 -18.68 4.25
CA PRO A 57 -7.26 -17.34 3.70
C PRO A 57 -8.27 -16.51 4.51
N GLY A 58 -8.19 -15.18 4.38
CA GLY A 58 -9.02 -14.27 5.15
C GLY A 58 -10.46 -14.17 4.65
N VAL A 59 -11.27 -13.41 5.37
CA VAL A 59 -12.61 -13.01 4.96
C VAL A 59 -12.51 -11.84 3.98
N LYS A 60 -13.16 -12.00 2.82
CA LYS A 60 -13.13 -11.00 1.75
C LYS A 60 -13.92 -9.74 2.09
N MET A 61 -13.40 -8.62 1.63
CA MET A 61 -14.00 -7.30 1.66
C MET A 61 -14.14 -6.76 0.23
N ASP A 62 -15.09 -5.88 0.00
CA ASP A 62 -15.26 -5.22 -1.29
C ASP A 62 -14.52 -3.86 -1.38
N ALA A 63 -13.98 -3.36 -0.26
CA ALA A 63 -13.00 -2.26 -0.21
C ALA A 63 -11.87 -2.53 0.78
N ALA A 64 -10.71 -1.95 0.48
CA ALA A 64 -9.51 -2.11 1.28
C ALA A 64 -9.40 -1.03 2.38
N PRO A 65 -8.79 -1.35 3.53
CA PRO A 65 -8.35 -0.35 4.51
C PRO A 65 -7.29 0.59 3.92
N PHE A 66 -7.22 1.82 4.42
CA PHE A 66 -6.20 2.79 4.02
C PHE A 66 -5.73 3.63 5.20
N ILE A 67 -4.56 4.26 5.06
CA ILE A 67 -4.04 5.21 6.04
C ILE A 67 -4.39 6.63 5.57
N GLN A 68 -4.94 7.43 6.48
CA GLN A 68 -5.12 8.86 6.28
C GLN A 68 -4.87 9.58 7.60
N SER A 69 -4.12 10.69 7.56
CA SER A 69 -3.80 11.49 8.75
C SER A 69 -3.25 10.65 9.92
N GLY A 70 -2.39 9.66 9.62
CA GLY A 70 -1.75 8.79 10.62
C GLY A 70 -2.66 7.76 11.27
N ARG A 71 -3.84 7.48 10.70
CA ARG A 71 -4.80 6.49 11.22
C ARG A 71 -5.27 5.54 10.12
N THR A 72 -5.47 4.28 10.48
CA THR A 72 -6.04 3.28 9.56
C THR A 72 -7.56 3.36 9.57
N PHE A 73 -8.12 3.48 8.37
CA PHE A 73 -9.55 3.57 8.10
C PHE A 73 -10.03 2.27 7.47
N VAL A 74 -11.08 1.69 8.04
CA VAL A 74 -11.66 0.40 7.61
C VAL A 74 -13.14 0.63 7.25
N PRO A 75 -13.68 -0.01 6.20
CA PRO A 75 -15.10 0.13 5.86
C PRO A 75 -15.99 -0.34 7.02
N ILE A 76 -17.02 0.44 7.33
CA ILE A 76 -17.93 0.23 8.47
C ILE A 76 -18.36 -1.23 8.67
N ARG A 77 -18.85 -1.89 7.62
CA ARG A 77 -19.44 -3.22 7.70
C ARG A 77 -18.42 -4.25 8.17
N TYR A 78 -17.27 -4.30 7.51
CA TYR A 78 -16.23 -5.27 7.86
C TYR A 78 -15.58 -4.96 9.20
N LEU A 79 -15.42 -3.68 9.55
CA LEU A 79 -14.94 -3.33 10.89
C LEU A 79 -15.89 -3.83 11.98
N GLY A 80 -17.20 -3.60 11.83
CA GLY A 80 -18.21 -4.09 12.78
C GLY A 80 -18.25 -5.61 12.84
N ASN A 81 -18.39 -6.28 11.69
CA ASN A 81 -18.49 -7.74 11.59
C ASN A 81 -17.25 -8.44 12.15
N ALA A 82 -16.06 -7.95 11.81
CA ALA A 82 -14.83 -8.53 12.32
C ALA A 82 -14.71 -8.39 13.84
N LEU A 83 -15.26 -7.33 14.43
CA LEU A 83 -15.29 -7.10 15.87
C LEU A 83 -16.55 -7.67 16.55
N GLY A 84 -17.31 -8.52 15.84
CA GLY A 84 -18.43 -9.28 16.39
C GLY A 84 -19.79 -8.58 16.40
N VAL A 85 -19.91 -7.41 15.79
CA VAL A 85 -21.20 -6.75 15.58
C VAL A 85 -21.84 -7.31 14.32
N THR A 86 -22.98 -7.98 14.44
CA THR A 86 -23.71 -8.53 13.30
C THR A 86 -24.34 -7.44 12.45
N ASP A 87 -24.47 -7.69 11.14
CA ASP A 87 -24.99 -6.72 10.15
C ASP A 87 -26.29 -6.02 10.57
N LYS A 88 -27.22 -6.75 11.22
CA LYS A 88 -28.49 -6.19 11.71
C LYS A 88 -28.33 -5.09 12.76
N TYR A 89 -27.18 -5.01 13.43
CA TYR A 89 -26.85 -4.00 14.43
C TYR A 89 -25.76 -3.02 13.98
N ILE A 90 -25.32 -3.10 12.72
CA ILE A 90 -24.50 -2.07 12.07
C ILE A 90 -25.44 -1.10 11.36
N LEU A 91 -25.77 0.01 12.03
CA LEU A 91 -26.74 0.98 11.55
C LEU A 91 -26.06 2.18 10.89
N TRP A 92 -26.55 2.57 9.72
CA TRP A 92 -26.15 3.79 9.03
C TRP A 92 -27.38 4.68 8.79
N LYS A 93 -27.42 5.83 9.47
CA LYS A 93 -28.39 6.90 9.25
C LYS A 93 -27.61 8.19 9.00
N SER A 94 -27.30 8.44 7.72
CA SER A 94 -26.40 9.53 7.32
C SER A 94 -26.64 10.85 8.07
N PRO A 95 -25.60 11.49 8.63
CA PRO A 95 -24.18 11.12 8.60
C PRO A 95 -23.71 10.23 9.79
N LYS A 96 -24.62 9.53 10.48
CA LYS A 96 -24.37 8.81 11.74
C LYS A 96 -24.24 7.29 11.57
N VAL A 97 -23.16 6.73 12.11
CA VAL A 97 -22.93 5.30 12.29
C VAL A 97 -23.30 4.89 13.72
N THR A 98 -23.91 3.73 13.90
CA THR A 98 -24.20 3.17 15.23
C THR A 98 -24.01 1.65 15.23
N PHE A 99 -23.18 1.15 16.13
CA PHE A 99 -23.07 -0.27 16.47
C PHE A 99 -23.89 -0.54 17.74
N LYS A 100 -24.82 -1.51 17.68
CA LYS A 100 -25.76 -1.77 18.79
C LYS A 100 -26.04 -3.26 18.99
N GLU A 101 -25.00 -4.08 18.95
CA GLU A 101 -25.13 -5.52 19.23
C GLU A 101 -25.49 -5.73 20.71
N PRO A 102 -26.50 -6.56 21.03
CA PRO A 102 -26.78 -6.97 22.40
C PRO A 102 -25.54 -7.57 23.08
N GLY A 103 -25.27 -7.13 24.31
CA GLY A 103 -24.08 -7.57 25.06
C GLY A 103 -22.81 -6.76 24.79
N PHE A 104 -22.82 -5.86 23.79
CA PHE A 104 -21.72 -4.94 23.53
C PHE A 104 -21.97 -3.52 24.03
N PRO A 105 -20.91 -2.71 24.18
CA PRO A 105 -21.05 -1.26 24.24
C PRO A 105 -21.76 -0.71 23.00
N VAL A 106 -22.66 0.26 23.20
CA VAL A 106 -23.29 0.97 22.09
C VAL A 106 -22.34 2.05 21.59
N VAL A 107 -21.87 1.92 20.36
CA VAL A 107 -20.85 2.81 19.80
C VAL A 107 -21.45 3.68 18.70
N GLU A 108 -21.31 5.00 18.82
CA GLU A 108 -21.88 5.99 17.91
C GLU A 108 -20.78 6.92 17.37
N LEU A 109 -20.74 7.12 16.05
CA LEU A 109 -19.83 8.05 15.38
C LEU A 109 -20.60 8.86 14.33
N THR A 110 -20.11 10.06 14.01
CA THR A 110 -20.67 10.90 12.94
C THR A 110 -19.58 11.26 11.93
N VAL A 111 -19.84 11.03 10.64
CA VAL A 111 -18.92 11.41 9.55
C VAL A 111 -18.62 12.91 9.63
N GLY A 112 -17.34 13.26 9.53
CA GLY A 112 -16.86 14.64 9.65
C GLY A 112 -16.74 15.17 11.09
N LYS A 113 -17.11 14.41 12.12
CA LYS A 113 -16.91 14.80 13.53
C LYS A 113 -15.84 13.95 14.20
N LYS A 114 -14.94 14.62 14.93
CA LYS A 114 -13.84 14.04 15.70
C LYS A 114 -14.26 13.56 17.10
N GLN A 115 -15.42 12.93 17.20
CA GLN A 115 -15.99 12.48 18.47
C GLN A 115 -16.60 11.10 18.32
N ILE A 116 -16.31 10.24 19.28
CA ILE A 116 -16.89 8.90 19.42
C ILE A 116 -17.64 8.83 20.75
N LYS A 117 -18.80 8.18 20.75
CA LYS A 117 -19.56 7.92 21.96
C LYS A 117 -19.69 6.42 22.16
N SER A 118 -19.28 5.92 23.33
CA SER A 118 -19.42 4.51 23.71
C SER A 118 -20.23 4.43 25.01
N SER A 119 -21.33 3.69 24.96
CA SER A 119 -22.26 3.49 26.10
C SER A 119 -22.66 4.79 26.81
N GLY A 120 -22.93 5.85 26.04
CA GLY A 120 -23.32 7.15 26.61
C GLY A 120 -22.16 8.13 26.83
N VAL A 121 -20.93 7.63 26.96
CA VAL A 121 -19.74 8.43 27.28
C VAL A 121 -19.07 8.92 26.02
N SER A 122 -18.88 10.23 25.91
CA SER A 122 -18.21 10.86 24.77
C SER A 122 -16.70 10.93 24.97
N ARG A 123 -15.93 10.73 23.90
CA ARG A 123 -14.48 10.89 23.84
C ARG A 123 -14.08 11.56 22.52
N ASP A 124 -13.05 12.39 22.58
CA ASP A 124 -12.50 13.03 21.40
C ASP A 124 -11.57 12.06 20.64
N MET A 125 -11.51 12.26 19.33
CA MET A 125 -10.59 11.60 18.40
C MET A 125 -9.73 12.64 17.72
N ASP A 126 -8.59 12.25 17.18
CA ASP A 126 -7.73 13.13 16.37
C ASP A 126 -8.11 13.16 14.87
N VAL A 127 -8.91 12.19 14.43
CA VAL A 127 -9.46 12.09 13.06
C VAL A 127 -10.97 11.86 13.10
N ALA A 128 -11.66 12.26 12.03
CA ALA A 128 -13.09 12.03 11.88
C ALA A 128 -13.34 10.82 10.95
N PRO A 129 -14.46 10.08 11.11
CA PRO A 129 -14.92 9.16 10.08
C PRO A 129 -15.12 9.86 8.74
N VAL A 130 -14.89 9.14 7.64
CA VAL A 130 -14.90 9.72 6.29
C VAL A 130 -15.84 8.97 5.36
N LEU A 131 -16.46 9.71 4.45
CA LEU A 131 -17.18 9.16 3.31
C LEU A 131 -16.27 9.26 2.08
N LYS A 132 -15.85 8.13 1.53
CA LYS A 132 -14.94 8.06 0.38
C LYS A 132 -15.48 7.06 -0.64
N SER A 133 -15.64 7.51 -1.89
CA SER A 133 -16.13 6.67 -3.00
C SER A 133 -17.44 5.92 -2.66
N GLY A 134 -18.39 6.63 -2.05
CA GLY A 134 -19.69 6.06 -1.67
C GLY A 134 -19.67 5.13 -0.45
N ARG A 135 -18.53 5.00 0.25
CA ARG A 135 -18.37 4.12 1.43
C ARG A 135 -17.97 4.90 2.66
N THR A 136 -18.57 4.57 3.80
CA THR A 136 -18.18 5.12 5.09
C THR A 136 -17.04 4.30 5.68
N TYR A 137 -15.96 4.98 6.05
CA TYR A 137 -14.81 4.39 6.74
C TYR A 137 -14.65 4.98 8.12
N LEU A 138 -14.28 4.12 9.05
CA LEU A 138 -14.08 4.49 10.45
C LEU A 138 -12.62 4.29 10.84
N PRO A 139 -12.08 5.13 11.74
CA PRO A 139 -10.79 4.88 12.37
C PRO A 139 -10.82 3.56 13.15
N ALA A 140 -10.04 2.56 12.73
CA ALA A 140 -10.12 1.20 13.25
C ALA A 140 -9.90 1.12 14.77
N ARG A 141 -8.84 1.80 15.25
CA ARG A 141 -8.45 1.80 16.66
C ARG A 141 -9.56 2.27 17.58
N TYR A 142 -10.13 3.46 17.32
CA TYR A 142 -11.15 4.03 18.19
C TYR A 142 -12.41 3.16 18.27
N VAL A 143 -12.81 2.53 17.16
CA VAL A 143 -13.97 1.64 17.14
C VAL A 143 -13.67 0.34 17.88
N ALA A 144 -12.51 -0.29 17.62
CA ALA A 144 -12.11 -1.52 18.29
C ALA A 144 -12.00 -1.34 19.81
N GLU A 145 -11.32 -0.29 20.27
CA GLU A 145 -11.21 0.03 21.70
C GLU A 145 -12.58 0.34 22.33
N ALA A 146 -13.47 1.00 21.60
CA ALA A 146 -14.84 1.26 22.07
C ALA A 146 -15.69 0.00 22.19
N LEU A 147 -15.35 -1.07 21.45
CA LEU A 147 -16.02 -2.38 21.48
C LEU A 147 -15.34 -3.39 22.40
N GLY A 148 -14.27 -3.00 23.12
CA GLY A 148 -13.62 -3.84 24.13
C GLY A 148 -12.35 -4.57 23.66
N TYR A 149 -11.77 -4.14 22.56
CA TYR A 149 -10.51 -4.68 22.05
C TYR A 149 -9.30 -3.81 22.45
N GLU A 150 -8.13 -4.41 22.53
CA GLU A 150 -6.83 -3.75 22.42
C GLU A 150 -6.37 -3.76 20.96
N VAL A 151 -5.48 -2.81 20.62
CA VAL A 151 -5.08 -2.58 19.23
C VAL A 151 -3.58 -2.29 19.12
N ALA A 152 -2.89 -3.12 18.34
CA ALA A 152 -1.53 -2.87 17.89
C ALA A 152 -1.51 -2.39 16.44
N TRP A 153 -0.51 -1.57 16.13
CA TRP A 153 -0.18 -1.21 14.76
C TRP A 153 1.21 -1.75 14.47
N ASP A 154 1.30 -2.60 13.45
CA ASP A 154 2.55 -3.02 12.87
C ASP A 154 2.83 -2.12 11.64
N PRO A 155 3.72 -1.12 11.76
CA PRO A 155 4.05 -0.23 10.64
C PRO A 155 4.83 -0.94 9.53
N GLN A 156 5.57 -1.99 9.87
CA GLN A 156 6.38 -2.76 8.92
C GLN A 156 5.47 -3.47 7.93
N ASN A 157 4.52 -4.22 8.44
CA ASN A 157 3.56 -4.95 7.62
C ASN A 157 2.34 -4.05 7.30
N LYS A 158 2.22 -2.84 7.82
CA LYS A 158 0.99 -2.02 7.65
C LYS A 158 -0.28 -2.77 8.11
N VAL A 159 -0.18 -3.44 9.26
CA VAL A 159 -1.22 -4.29 9.83
C VAL A 159 -1.80 -3.67 11.09
N VAL A 160 -3.12 -3.64 11.20
CA VAL A 160 -3.83 -3.38 12.45
C VAL A 160 -4.21 -4.73 13.05
N VAL A 161 -3.72 -5.02 14.25
CA VAL A 161 -4.09 -6.21 15.02
C VAL A 161 -5.00 -5.76 16.16
N CYS A 162 -6.18 -6.35 16.26
CA CYS A 162 -7.12 -6.14 17.36
C CYS A 162 -7.32 -7.46 18.11
N TRP A 163 -7.31 -7.46 19.44
CA TRP A 163 -7.63 -8.63 20.26
C TRP A 163 -8.41 -8.22 21.51
N PRO A 164 -9.12 -9.14 22.19
CA PRO A 164 -9.88 -8.80 23.39
C PRO A 164 -9.00 -8.16 24.46
N LYS A 165 -9.48 -7.07 25.08
CA LYS A 165 -8.73 -6.34 26.10
C LYS A 165 -8.38 -7.22 27.29
N GLY A 166 -7.13 -7.18 27.74
CA GLY A 166 -6.62 -7.98 28.85
C GLY A 166 -6.19 -9.40 28.48
N GLU A 167 -6.36 -9.83 27.23
CA GLU A 167 -5.78 -11.06 26.70
C GLU A 167 -4.37 -10.80 26.14
N PRO A 168 -3.50 -11.82 26.05
CA PRO A 168 -2.17 -11.66 25.43
C PRO A 168 -2.29 -11.27 23.96
N GLU A 169 -1.35 -10.45 23.49
CA GLU A 169 -1.26 -10.08 22.08
C GLU A 169 -1.10 -11.36 21.23
N PRO A 170 -1.91 -11.55 20.18
CA PRO A 170 -1.93 -12.77 19.39
C PRO A 170 -0.70 -12.86 18.46
N ASP A 171 -0.21 -14.08 18.23
CA ASP A 171 0.74 -14.32 17.14
C ASP A 171 0.03 -14.24 15.78
N VAL A 172 0.48 -13.31 14.94
CA VAL A 172 -0.06 -13.06 13.59
C VAL A 172 0.92 -13.43 12.48
N SER A 173 1.97 -14.20 12.78
CA SER A 173 3.03 -14.54 11.84
C SER A 173 2.51 -15.27 10.59
N ALA A 174 1.58 -16.21 10.76
CA ALA A 174 0.95 -16.93 9.65
C ALA A 174 0.19 -16.00 8.69
N VAL A 175 -0.52 -14.99 9.23
CA VAL A 175 -1.20 -13.97 8.43
C VAL A 175 -0.19 -13.13 7.67
N ILE A 176 0.89 -12.70 8.33
CA ILE A 176 1.95 -11.90 7.70
C ILE A 176 2.60 -12.68 6.54
N GLU A 177 2.87 -13.97 6.70
CA GLU A 177 3.41 -14.83 5.64
C GLU A 177 2.44 -14.95 4.46
N TYR A 178 1.17 -15.25 4.73
CA TYR A 178 0.13 -15.32 3.70
C TYR A 178 0.00 -14.01 2.89
N VAL A 179 0.00 -12.87 3.57
CA VAL A 179 -0.12 -11.56 2.91
C VAL A 179 1.07 -11.30 1.98
N LYS A 180 2.29 -11.66 2.39
CA LYS A 180 3.50 -11.52 1.55
C LYS A 180 3.41 -12.36 0.27
N GLU A 181 2.83 -13.56 0.34
CA GLU A 181 2.64 -14.42 -0.84
C GLU A 181 1.60 -13.84 -1.80
N GLN A 182 0.48 -13.33 -1.29
CA GLN A 182 -0.60 -12.79 -2.13
C GLN A 182 -0.29 -11.40 -2.70
N GLN A 183 0.57 -10.63 -2.04
CA GLN A 183 1.01 -9.31 -2.46
C GLN A 183 2.55 -9.22 -2.40
N PRO A 184 3.29 -9.71 -3.41
CA PRO A 184 4.77 -9.68 -3.40
C PRO A 184 5.36 -8.25 -3.30
N ASP A 185 4.56 -7.22 -3.58
CA ASP A 185 4.91 -5.81 -3.39
C ASP A 185 4.66 -5.28 -1.95
N TYR A 186 4.08 -6.08 -1.06
CA TYR A 186 3.92 -5.79 0.37
C TYR A 186 5.27 -5.93 1.10
N PRO A 187 5.73 -4.90 1.85
CA PRO A 187 7.13 -4.83 2.22
C PRO A 187 7.55 -5.92 3.22
N PRO A 188 8.65 -6.66 2.97
CA PRO A 188 9.33 -7.41 4.01
C PRO A 188 10.25 -6.46 4.80
N GLY A 189 10.07 -6.35 6.12
CA GLY A 189 10.91 -5.53 7.00
C GLY A 189 10.37 -4.12 7.25
N SER A 190 10.67 -3.56 8.43
CA SER A 190 10.31 -2.18 8.75
C SER A 190 10.93 -1.21 7.75
N PRO A 191 10.43 0.02 7.61
CA PRO A 191 11.14 1.05 6.83
C PRO A 191 12.63 1.12 7.20
N ALA A 192 12.97 1.01 8.49
CA ALA A 192 14.36 1.03 8.94
C ALA A 192 15.16 -0.19 8.43
N ASP A 193 14.58 -1.40 8.45
CA ASP A 193 15.24 -2.59 7.93
C ASP A 193 15.36 -2.57 6.40
N ALA A 194 14.35 -2.04 5.72
CA ALA A 194 14.39 -1.89 4.27
C ALA A 194 15.47 -0.89 3.85
N TYR A 195 15.61 0.22 4.60
CA TYR A 195 16.68 1.18 4.42
C TYR A 195 18.05 0.57 4.76
N SER A 196 18.18 -0.20 5.86
CA SER A 196 19.47 -0.77 6.27
C SER A 196 20.03 -1.79 5.28
N ARG A 197 19.15 -2.50 4.55
CA ARG A 197 19.54 -3.45 3.50
C ARG A 197 19.89 -2.80 2.17
N ALA A 198 19.51 -1.54 1.97
CA ALA A 198 19.84 -0.81 0.75
C ALA A 198 21.35 -0.53 0.65
N MET A 199 21.88 -0.60 -0.57
CA MET A 199 23.29 -0.28 -0.83
C MET A 199 23.61 1.14 -0.36
N ASP A 200 24.78 1.30 0.26
CA ASP A 200 25.27 2.62 0.63
C ASP A 200 25.58 3.46 -0.61
N PHE A 201 25.40 4.77 -0.47
CA PHE A 201 25.62 5.69 -1.57
C PHE A 201 27.13 5.88 -1.81
N GLU A 202 27.60 5.41 -2.95
CA GLU A 202 28.98 5.60 -3.40
C GLU A 202 28.99 6.34 -4.74
N GLY A 203 28.88 7.67 -4.67
CA GLY A 203 28.75 8.52 -5.84
C GLY A 203 30.02 9.25 -6.26
N VAL A 204 30.16 9.44 -7.57
CA VAL A 204 31.15 10.33 -8.20
C VAL A 204 30.53 11.68 -8.53
N PRO A 205 31.30 12.78 -8.67
CA PRO A 205 30.75 14.07 -9.08
C PRO A 205 29.96 13.98 -10.40
N LEU A 206 28.77 14.56 -10.44
CA LEU A 206 27.98 14.69 -11.67
C LEU A 206 28.57 15.79 -12.54
N ASP A 207 29.19 15.38 -13.64
CA ASP A 207 29.77 16.31 -14.62
C ASP A 207 28.72 16.80 -15.61
N LEU A 208 28.10 17.94 -15.28
CA LEU A 208 27.09 18.58 -16.14
C LEU A 208 27.63 19.05 -17.50
N SER A 209 28.96 19.18 -17.67
CA SER A 209 29.55 19.58 -18.96
C SER A 209 29.41 18.52 -20.04
N LYS A 210 29.17 17.26 -19.64
CA LYS A 210 28.88 16.15 -20.56
C LYS A 210 27.49 16.24 -21.18
N PHE A 211 26.61 17.08 -20.64
CA PHE A 211 25.25 17.24 -21.11
C PHE A 211 25.15 18.41 -22.07
N LYS A 212 24.60 18.17 -23.27
CA LYS A 212 24.44 19.20 -24.30
C LYS A 212 23.47 20.28 -23.84
N TYR A 213 22.44 19.89 -23.09
CA TYR A 213 21.47 20.82 -22.57
C TYR A 213 20.94 20.37 -21.20
N VAL A 214 20.97 21.31 -20.26
CA VAL A 214 20.33 21.18 -18.95
C VAL A 214 19.64 22.51 -18.72
N ASP A 215 18.32 22.47 -18.53
CA ASP A 215 17.56 23.68 -18.30
C ASP A 215 18.08 24.42 -17.05
N PRO A 216 17.95 25.76 -16.97
CA PRO A 216 18.55 26.54 -15.88
C PRO A 216 18.10 26.10 -14.48
N TRP A 217 16.87 25.62 -14.36
CA TRP A 217 16.29 25.23 -13.08
C TRP A 217 16.84 23.88 -12.61
N SER A 218 16.95 22.91 -13.52
CA SER A 218 17.60 21.62 -13.24
C SER A 218 19.10 21.80 -13.01
N ARG A 219 19.76 22.68 -13.76
CA ARG A 219 21.19 22.98 -13.59
C ARG A 219 21.50 23.42 -12.17
N ASN A 220 20.75 24.39 -11.64
CA ASN A 220 20.93 24.89 -10.27
C ASN A 220 20.75 23.80 -9.20
N ARG A 221 19.98 22.74 -9.48
CA ARG A 221 19.74 21.64 -8.54
C ARG A 221 20.74 20.50 -8.65
N LEU A 222 21.18 20.22 -9.87
CA LEU A 222 22.11 19.14 -10.18
C LEU A 222 23.57 19.56 -9.99
N GLU A 223 23.87 20.86 -10.06
CA GLU A 223 25.22 21.38 -9.85
C GLU A 223 25.76 21.00 -8.46
N GLY A 224 27.00 20.51 -8.43
CA GLY A 224 27.65 20.02 -7.21
C GLY A 224 27.13 18.67 -6.69
N SER A 225 26.13 18.06 -7.34
CA SER A 225 25.60 16.76 -6.93
C SER A 225 26.57 15.63 -7.26
N LYS A 226 26.46 14.52 -6.52
CA LYS A 226 27.15 13.26 -6.83
C LYS A 226 26.15 12.24 -7.35
N VAL A 227 26.58 11.41 -8.29
CA VAL A 227 25.78 10.31 -8.85
C VAL A 227 26.41 8.95 -8.60
N MET A 228 25.58 7.98 -8.23
CA MET A 228 25.91 6.55 -8.20
C MET A 228 25.22 5.89 -9.39
N HIS A 229 26.00 5.23 -10.25
CA HIS A 229 25.48 4.59 -11.46
C HIS A 229 25.01 3.16 -11.16
N LEU A 230 23.81 2.80 -11.63
CA LEU A 230 23.17 1.52 -11.41
C LEU A 230 22.36 1.09 -12.64
N THR A 231 22.23 -0.22 -12.85
CA THR A 231 21.17 -0.78 -13.69
C THR A 231 19.86 -0.93 -12.88
N VAL A 232 18.71 -1.00 -13.56
CA VAL A 232 17.44 -1.36 -12.91
C VAL A 232 17.52 -2.71 -12.21
N SER A 233 18.27 -3.67 -12.77
CA SER A 233 18.43 -4.99 -12.16
C SER A 233 19.24 -4.96 -10.86
N GLU A 234 20.30 -4.15 -10.78
CA GLU A 234 21.08 -3.95 -9.55
C GLU A 234 20.26 -3.21 -8.49
N LEU A 235 19.58 -2.14 -8.90
CA LEU A 235 18.68 -1.40 -8.03
C LEU A 235 17.57 -2.30 -7.47
N ASN A 236 16.96 -3.14 -8.30
CA ASN A 236 15.87 -4.03 -7.86
C ASN A 236 16.36 -5.23 -7.04
N ARG A 237 17.66 -5.54 -7.06
CA ARG A 237 18.25 -6.62 -6.26
C ARG A 237 18.42 -6.20 -4.81
N SER A 238 18.91 -4.99 -4.57
CA SER A 238 19.35 -4.58 -3.23
C SER A 238 18.77 -3.23 -2.77
N GLY A 239 18.21 -2.42 -3.66
CA GLY A 239 17.90 -1.02 -3.39
C GLY A 239 19.18 -0.17 -3.24
N ALA A 240 19.03 1.16 -3.30
CA ALA A 240 20.15 2.09 -3.15
C ALA A 240 19.73 3.33 -2.36
N LYS A 241 20.55 3.67 -1.35
CA LYS A 241 20.43 4.91 -0.58
C LYS A 241 20.87 6.08 -1.45
N PHE A 242 20.21 7.22 -1.24
CA PHE A 242 20.61 8.48 -1.87
C PHE A 242 20.61 9.65 -0.87
N SER A 243 20.13 9.41 0.35
CA SER A 243 20.32 10.29 1.51
C SER A 243 20.40 9.47 2.79
N GLU A 244 20.68 10.14 3.92
CA GLU A 244 20.71 9.56 5.28
C GLU A 244 19.38 8.96 5.73
N VAL A 245 18.27 9.29 5.05
CA VAL A 245 16.92 8.87 5.45
C VAL A 245 16.10 8.27 4.31
N CYS A 246 16.59 8.28 3.07
CA CYS A 246 15.85 7.79 1.90
C CYS A 246 16.65 6.82 1.03
N ALA A 247 15.96 5.79 0.53
CA ALA A 247 16.47 4.86 -0.47
C ALA A 247 15.40 4.48 -1.49
N VAL A 248 15.81 4.24 -2.74
CA VAL A 248 14.96 3.60 -3.74
C VAL A 248 15.14 2.09 -3.61
N LEU A 249 14.05 1.38 -3.32
CA LEU A 249 14.04 -0.07 -3.12
C LEU A 249 13.78 -0.84 -4.42
N ASN A 250 13.02 -0.23 -5.34
CA ASN A 250 12.64 -0.84 -6.60
C ASN A 250 12.25 0.22 -7.63
N MET A 251 12.46 -0.09 -8.90
CA MET A 251 12.07 0.70 -10.06
C MET A 251 11.46 -0.22 -11.12
N LYS A 252 10.28 0.16 -11.63
CA LYS A 252 9.64 -0.40 -12.83
C LYS A 252 9.49 0.70 -13.87
N ILE A 253 9.72 0.37 -15.13
CA ILE A 253 9.69 1.33 -16.23
C ILE A 253 8.78 0.79 -17.33
N ASP A 254 7.86 1.63 -17.79
CA ASP A 254 7.02 1.46 -18.96
C ASP A 254 7.11 2.74 -19.82
N PRO A 255 6.88 2.69 -21.15
CA PRO A 255 6.92 3.89 -21.98
C PRO A 255 6.00 5.05 -21.54
N SER A 256 4.95 4.77 -20.77
CA SER A 256 4.04 5.78 -20.23
C SER A 256 4.41 6.29 -18.84
N LYS A 257 5.15 5.53 -18.04
CA LYS A 257 5.45 5.90 -16.65
C LYS A 257 6.65 5.18 -16.04
N VAL A 258 7.24 5.82 -15.03
CA VAL A 258 8.22 5.24 -14.12
C VAL A 258 7.57 5.03 -12.76
N VAL A 259 7.74 3.87 -12.16
CA VAL A 259 7.21 3.54 -10.83
C VAL A 259 8.36 3.26 -9.88
N LEU A 260 8.47 4.05 -8.81
CA LEU A 260 9.48 3.87 -7.76
C LEU A 260 8.85 3.34 -6.48
N LYS A 261 9.50 2.38 -5.84
CA LYS A 261 9.24 2.03 -4.44
C LYS A 261 10.32 2.66 -3.59
N VAL A 262 9.95 3.57 -2.70
CA VAL A 262 10.88 4.40 -1.93
C VAL A 262 10.63 4.18 -0.44
N VAL A 263 11.71 4.10 0.33
CA VAL A 263 11.68 4.13 1.79
C VAL A 263 12.12 5.50 2.29
N ASN A 264 11.47 6.01 3.33
CA ASN A 264 11.78 7.27 4.01
C ASN A 264 11.71 7.07 5.53
N LEU A 265 12.70 7.58 6.28
CA LEU A 265 12.83 7.49 7.75
C LEU A 265 12.68 8.81 8.52
N GLY A 266 12.30 9.91 7.87
CA GLY A 266 12.24 11.24 8.49
C GLY A 266 11.06 12.12 8.06
N GLY A 267 10.24 11.64 7.11
CA GLY A 267 9.30 12.49 6.39
C GLY A 267 10.01 13.38 5.34
N GLY A 268 9.25 14.04 4.46
CA GLY A 268 9.80 14.88 3.39
C GLY A 268 8.93 14.86 2.13
N VAL A 269 9.55 15.05 0.97
CA VAL A 269 8.90 14.93 -0.34
C VAL A 269 9.42 13.71 -1.07
N ALA A 270 8.63 13.16 -2.00
CA ALA A 270 9.09 12.14 -2.93
C ALA A 270 10.39 12.59 -3.65
N PRO A 271 11.29 11.66 -4.01
CA PRO A 271 12.47 12.01 -4.78
C PRO A 271 12.08 12.69 -6.10
N SER A 272 12.92 13.62 -6.51
CA SER A 272 12.88 14.18 -7.85
C SER A 272 13.38 13.15 -8.85
N ILE A 273 12.77 13.12 -10.04
CA ILE A 273 13.25 12.31 -11.16
C ILE A 273 13.54 13.19 -12.36
N TYR A 274 14.64 12.89 -13.04
CA TYR A 274 15.03 13.55 -14.27
C TYR A 274 15.19 12.51 -15.37
N THR A 275 14.69 12.78 -16.57
CA THR A 275 15.02 11.98 -17.75
C THR A 275 16.28 12.53 -18.41
N VAL A 276 17.11 11.63 -18.96
CA VAL A 276 18.27 11.97 -19.79
C VAL A 276 18.04 11.44 -21.19
N GLU A 277 17.66 12.30 -22.13
CA GLU A 277 17.42 11.93 -23.53
C GLU A 277 18.71 11.90 -24.38
N GLU A 278 18.64 11.27 -25.55
CA GLU A 278 19.66 11.36 -26.59
C GLU A 278 20.07 12.80 -26.88
N GLY A 279 21.38 12.99 -27.08
CA GLY A 279 21.95 14.32 -27.11
C GLY A 279 22.06 14.94 -25.72
N ASN A 280 21.85 14.17 -24.64
CA ASN A 280 22.02 14.57 -23.24
C ASN A 280 21.19 15.81 -22.87
N ILE A 281 19.89 15.75 -23.17
CA ILE A 281 18.89 16.73 -22.76
C ILE A 281 18.27 16.24 -21.45
N ILE A 282 18.35 17.06 -20.39
CA ILE A 282 17.75 16.76 -19.09
C ILE A 282 16.39 17.43 -18.96
N ARG A 283 15.39 16.68 -18.47
CA ARG A 283 14.07 17.19 -18.10
C ARG A 283 13.63 16.63 -16.77
N TYR A 284 12.65 17.27 -16.16
CA TYR A 284 12.40 17.13 -14.75
C TYR A 284 10.92 16.92 -14.41
N GLU A 285 10.65 16.06 -13.44
CA GLU A 285 9.35 15.93 -12.77
C GLU A 285 9.54 16.14 -11.25
N HIS A 286 8.67 16.97 -10.69
CA HIS A 286 8.58 17.26 -9.27
C HIS A 286 7.88 16.14 -8.49
N GLY A 287 8.66 15.32 -7.76
CA GLY A 287 8.17 14.32 -6.81
C GLY A 287 6.81 14.70 -6.17
N PRO A 288 5.68 14.16 -6.66
CA PRO A 288 4.38 14.81 -6.51
C PRO A 288 3.74 14.59 -5.13
N VAL A 289 4.42 13.87 -4.24
CA VAL A 289 3.83 13.27 -3.04
C VAL A 289 4.63 13.64 -1.80
N ALA A 290 3.95 14.21 -0.80
CA ALA A 290 4.50 14.34 0.53
C ALA A 290 4.63 12.96 1.20
N MET A 291 5.82 12.66 1.72
CA MET A 291 6.11 11.45 2.48
C MET A 291 6.08 11.77 3.97
N TYR A 292 5.30 11.03 4.75
CA TYR A 292 5.11 11.30 6.18
C TYR A 292 5.68 10.18 7.03
N GLY A 293 6.59 10.54 7.94
CA GLY A 293 7.22 9.62 8.89
C GLY A 293 7.92 8.44 8.22
N ASN A 294 8.12 7.38 9.01
CA ASN A 294 8.78 6.17 8.56
C ASN A 294 7.82 5.40 7.65
N SER A 295 8.11 5.38 6.35
CA SER A 295 7.19 4.86 5.34
C SER A 295 7.91 4.18 4.19
N ILE A 296 7.24 3.19 3.59
CA ILE A 296 7.56 2.65 2.28
C ILE A 296 6.38 2.97 1.36
N THR A 297 6.65 3.69 0.28
CA THR A 297 5.65 4.28 -0.61
C THR A 297 5.99 3.93 -2.06
N THR A 298 4.97 3.61 -2.83
CA THR A 298 5.07 3.48 -4.30
C THR A 298 4.63 4.80 -4.92
N ILE A 299 5.45 5.34 -5.82
CA ILE A 299 5.25 6.63 -6.47
C ILE A 299 5.28 6.39 -7.98
N ASP A 300 4.27 6.89 -8.68
CA ASP A 300 4.16 6.84 -10.12
C ASP A 300 4.55 8.22 -10.68
N TYR A 301 5.40 8.23 -11.72
CA TYR A 301 5.84 9.39 -12.46
C TYR A 301 5.42 9.21 -13.91
N ASN A 302 4.43 9.97 -14.37
CA ASN A 302 3.96 9.84 -15.75
C ASN A 302 4.91 10.58 -16.69
N ILE A 303 5.24 9.98 -17.83
CA ILE A 303 6.25 10.52 -18.75
C ILE A 303 5.82 11.87 -19.35
N ASP A 304 4.52 12.11 -19.47
CA ASP A 304 3.92 13.36 -19.96
C ASP A 304 3.92 14.51 -18.94
N GLU A 305 4.24 14.23 -17.67
CA GLU A 305 4.38 15.23 -16.61
C GLU A 305 5.81 15.80 -16.49
N PHE A 306 6.77 15.21 -17.21
CA PHE A 306 8.14 15.72 -17.25
C PHE A 306 8.22 16.99 -18.10
N TYR A 307 8.71 18.07 -17.49
CA TYR A 307 8.84 19.36 -18.14
C TYR A 307 10.30 19.78 -18.27
N GLY A 308 10.55 20.71 -19.18
CA GLY A 308 11.82 21.43 -19.31
C GLY A 308 11.58 22.68 -20.14
N ALA A 309 12.37 23.72 -19.93
CA ALA A 309 12.31 24.95 -20.69
C ALA A 309 13.66 25.23 -21.36
N ASP A 310 13.65 25.95 -22.47
CA ASP A 310 14.87 26.46 -23.12
C ASP A 310 15.49 27.66 -22.35
N GLU A 311 16.61 28.20 -22.83
CA GLU A 311 17.28 29.35 -22.19
C GLU A 311 16.45 30.64 -22.22
N GLN A 312 15.46 30.72 -23.12
CA GLN A 312 14.53 31.84 -23.25
C GLN A 312 13.26 31.63 -22.40
N GLY A 313 13.14 30.47 -21.74
CA GLY A 313 12.00 30.10 -20.89
C GLY A 313 10.82 29.52 -21.66
N ASN A 314 10.98 29.14 -22.93
CA ASN A 314 9.92 28.45 -23.68
C ASN A 314 9.92 26.96 -23.36
N ASP A 315 8.74 26.37 -23.25
CA ASP A 315 8.59 24.94 -23.00
C ASP A 315 9.22 24.10 -24.11
N LEU A 316 10.00 23.10 -23.71
CA LEU A 316 10.51 22.08 -24.61
C LEU A 316 9.36 21.17 -25.07
N PRO A 317 9.43 20.57 -26.29
CA PRO A 317 8.45 19.57 -26.75
C PRO A 317 8.31 18.43 -25.74
N GLN A 318 7.20 17.71 -25.64
CA GLN A 318 7.06 16.58 -24.69
C GLN A 318 8.20 15.54 -24.74
N VAL A 319 8.48 14.87 -23.61
CA VAL A 319 9.53 13.83 -23.51
C VAL A 319 9.32 12.78 -24.58
N ASN A 320 10.37 12.47 -25.35
CA ASN A 320 10.36 11.30 -26.21
C ASN A 320 10.96 10.10 -25.47
N PHE A 321 10.11 9.26 -24.88
CA PHE A 321 10.56 8.11 -24.09
C PHE A 321 11.56 7.21 -24.83
N SER A 322 11.39 7.02 -26.15
CA SER A 322 12.29 6.17 -26.96
C SER A 322 13.73 6.67 -27.00
N LYS A 323 13.95 7.95 -26.66
CA LYS A 323 15.27 8.59 -26.58
C LYS A 323 15.82 8.65 -25.16
N VAL A 324 15.06 8.26 -24.14
CA VAL A 324 15.50 8.35 -22.74
C VAL A 324 16.53 7.25 -22.49
N THR A 325 17.76 7.64 -22.26
CA THR A 325 18.91 6.75 -22.03
C THR A 325 19.04 6.37 -20.56
N HIS A 326 18.81 7.32 -19.65
CA HIS A 326 18.96 7.15 -18.20
C HIS A 326 17.91 7.98 -17.45
N PHE A 327 17.77 7.67 -16.17
CA PHE A 327 17.05 8.48 -15.19
C PHE A 327 18.00 8.94 -14.09
N ILE A 328 17.86 10.18 -13.63
CA ILE A 328 18.54 10.66 -12.41
C ILE A 328 17.48 10.76 -11.32
N ILE A 329 17.71 10.14 -10.16
CA ILE A 329 16.72 10.05 -9.07
C ILE A 329 17.36 10.51 -7.76
N GLY A 330 16.74 11.46 -7.06
CA GLY A 330 17.21 11.83 -5.71
C GLY A 330 16.72 13.20 -5.25
N TYR A 331 17.51 13.84 -4.38
CA TYR A 331 17.29 15.21 -3.93
C TYR A 331 18.47 16.09 -4.32
N ALA A 332 18.19 17.33 -4.74
CA ALA A 332 19.22 18.34 -4.93
C ALA A 332 20.05 18.51 -3.64
N GLY A 333 21.39 18.57 -3.78
CA GLY A 333 22.30 18.70 -2.63
C GLY A 333 22.58 17.41 -1.85
N HIS A 334 22.00 16.27 -2.25
CA HIS A 334 22.28 14.94 -1.71
C HIS A 334 22.91 14.02 -2.77
N GLY A 335 23.04 12.73 -2.46
CA GLY A 335 23.35 11.73 -3.48
C GLY A 335 22.20 11.57 -4.48
N MET A 336 22.55 11.20 -5.71
CA MET A 336 21.59 10.89 -6.76
C MET A 336 21.91 9.56 -7.44
N LEU A 337 20.89 8.82 -7.83
CA LEU A 337 21.04 7.57 -8.56
C LEU A 337 20.94 7.87 -10.05
N LEU A 338 21.97 7.54 -10.81
CA LEU A 338 21.92 7.52 -12.27
C LEU A 338 21.57 6.09 -12.68
N VAL A 339 20.36 5.88 -13.21
CA VAL A 339 19.83 4.54 -13.49
C VAL A 339 19.62 4.35 -14.99
N ASP A 340 20.17 3.27 -15.55
CA ASP A 340 20.01 2.94 -16.98
C ASP A 340 18.54 2.69 -17.34
N ASN A 341 18.09 3.17 -18.50
CA ASN A 341 16.81 2.77 -19.06
C ASN A 341 16.97 1.47 -19.87
N PRO A 342 16.51 0.30 -19.38
CA PRO A 342 16.65 -0.97 -20.09
C PRO A 342 15.79 -1.04 -21.37
N LEU A 343 14.85 -0.10 -21.55
CA LEU A 343 14.00 -0.02 -22.74
C LEU A 343 14.64 0.82 -23.86
N TYR A 344 15.72 1.55 -23.58
CA TYR A 344 16.45 2.31 -24.59
C TYR A 344 17.14 1.36 -25.57
N LYS A 345 16.95 1.61 -26.87
CA LYS A 345 17.62 0.88 -27.96
C LYS A 345 18.38 1.90 -28.79
N LYS A 346 19.71 1.75 -28.81
CA LYS A 346 20.64 2.60 -29.57
C LYS A 346 20.46 2.44 -31.08
#